data_AF-D0LS87-F1
#
_entry.id   AF-D0LS87-F1
#
_cell.length_a   1.000
_cell.length_b   1.000
_cell.length_c   1.000
_cell.angle_alpha   90.00
_cell.angle_beta   90.00
_cell.angle_gamma   90.00
#
_symmetry.space_group_name_H-M   'P 1'
#
loop_
_entity.id
_entity.type
_entity.pdbx_description
1 polymer ?
#
loop_
_entity_poly.entity_id
_entity_poly.type
_entity_poly.pdbx_seq_one_letter_code
_entity_poly.pdbx_strand_id
1 'polypeptide(L)'
;MAASEKPMSLQRIKRNLEREVFTDGNQQRFALAKTRNRALQPYDSLAALLAAFDDAAPLSYTDKEAILQALLREHRSGAASLWSAVLVLAFYPMLSGLSRRIRCDVLRRDDLCQMLLEAFLEAVHSAPVAGGRNRTFSYLRLATKRSVFASLRRMQREAQAVQCEAPAPLAQCGERLDGDGRGRLWPDIRPESTDVLDEDALGSLSCFLVEHAGQELDDEKLELIVATTVRGERLGTYVHRRYPSLPPQQRQSIYERVKRQHSRTLAGLRLALSRVHAQLSAGETALYAA
;
A
#
# COMPACT_ATOMS: atom_id res chain seq x y z
N MET A 1 -11.41 28.89 24.32
CA MET A 1 -11.60 28.70 22.86
C MET A 1 -10.43 27.88 22.34
N ALA A 2 -10.53 26.55 22.37
CA ALA A 2 -9.49 25.68 21.84
C ALA A 2 -9.57 25.74 20.32
N ALA A 3 -8.52 26.26 19.68
CA ALA A 3 -8.35 26.14 18.24
C ALA A 3 -8.38 24.64 17.91
N SER A 4 -9.44 24.20 17.23
CA SER A 4 -9.54 22.85 16.70
C SER A 4 -8.38 22.67 15.71
N GLU A 5 -7.30 22.05 16.18
CA GLU A 5 -6.15 21.72 15.36
C GLU A 5 -6.64 20.82 14.24
N LYS A 6 -6.67 21.39 13.03
CA LYS A 6 -7.10 20.64 11.86
C LYS A 6 -6.20 19.40 11.69
N PRO A 7 -6.79 18.24 11.39
CA PRO A 7 -6.07 16.98 11.27
C PRO A 7 -4.85 17.09 10.34
N MET A 8 -3.71 16.53 10.77
CA MET A 8 -2.45 16.48 10.02
C MET A 8 -2.55 15.59 8.78
N SER A 9 -2.86 16.21 7.64
CA SER A 9 -2.84 15.53 6.33
C SER A 9 -1.48 15.62 5.63
N LEU A 10 -1.13 14.60 4.84
CA LEU A 10 0.06 14.63 3.97
C LEU A 10 0.09 15.85 3.04
N GLN A 11 -1.07 16.33 2.58
CA GLN A 11 -1.15 17.55 1.76
C GLN A 11 -0.73 18.80 2.54
N ARG A 12 -1.12 18.90 3.82
CA ARG A 12 -0.70 20.00 4.70
C ARG A 12 0.80 19.94 4.97
N ILE A 13 1.32 18.74 5.23
CA ILE A 13 2.76 18.50 5.40
C ILE A 13 3.53 18.93 4.15
N LYS A 14 3.10 18.51 2.95
CA LYS A 14 3.71 18.94 1.67
C LYS A 14 3.79 20.46 1.57
N ARG A 15 2.67 21.16 1.79
CA ARG A 15 2.62 22.64 1.70
C ARG A 15 3.55 23.32 2.69
N ASN A 16 3.66 22.79 3.91
CA ASN A 16 4.57 23.32 4.92
C ASN A 16 6.04 23.11 4.53
N LEU A 17 6.38 21.90 4.07
CA LEU A 17 7.73 21.58 3.61
C LEU A 17 8.11 22.40 2.38
N GLU A 18 7.20 22.63 1.44
CA GLU A 18 7.46 23.51 0.28
C GLU A 18 7.85 24.93 0.72
N ARG A 19 7.15 25.50 1.71
CA ARG A 19 7.48 26.83 2.24
C ARG A 19 8.84 26.87 2.92
N GLU A 20 9.22 25.80 3.61
CA GLU A 20 10.52 25.71 4.30
C GLU A 20 11.68 25.49 3.31
N VAL A 21 11.49 24.56 2.36
CA VAL A 21 12.52 24.14 1.40
C VAL A 21 12.85 25.24 0.40
N PHE A 22 11.87 26.03 -0.05
CA PHE A 22 12.07 27.05 -1.08
C PHE A 22 12.50 28.42 -0.53
N THR A 23 13.10 28.47 0.67
CA THR A 23 13.70 29.69 1.22
C THR A 23 15.08 29.97 0.62
N ASP A 24 15.47 31.26 0.55
CA ASP A 24 16.75 31.68 -0.02
C ASP A 24 17.97 31.05 0.69
N GLY A 25 17.89 30.88 2.00
CA GLY A 25 18.94 30.20 2.78
C GLY A 25 19.12 28.73 2.40
N ASN A 26 18.04 28.03 2.05
CA ASN A 26 18.09 26.64 1.60
C ASN A 26 18.53 26.52 0.13
N GLN A 27 18.25 27.52 -0.72
CA GLN A 27 18.83 27.62 -2.07
C GLN A 27 20.36 27.77 -2.03
N GLN A 28 20.91 28.56 -1.10
CA GLN A 28 22.36 28.67 -0.92
C GLN A 28 22.99 27.35 -0.49
N ARG A 29 22.34 26.61 0.42
CA ARG A 29 22.78 25.26 0.82
C ARG A 29 22.76 24.29 -0.35
N PHE A 30 21.74 24.38 -1.21
CA PHE A 30 21.69 23.60 -2.44
C PHE A 30 22.83 23.96 -3.40
N ALA A 31 23.13 25.24 -3.59
CA ALA A 31 24.27 25.68 -4.40
C ALA A 31 25.61 25.11 -3.88
N LEU A 32 25.81 25.05 -2.56
CA LEU A 32 26.98 24.39 -1.97
C LEU A 32 27.00 22.89 -2.26
N ALA A 33 25.87 22.19 -2.17
CA ALA A 33 25.76 20.76 -2.49
C ALA A 33 26.07 20.45 -3.97
N LYS A 34 25.76 21.37 -4.89
CA LYS A 34 26.10 21.24 -6.33
C LYS A 34 27.61 21.17 -6.57
N THR A 35 28.42 21.82 -5.73
CA THR A 35 29.89 21.75 -5.85
C THR A 35 30.45 20.38 -5.49
N ARG A 36 29.75 19.66 -4.59
CA ARG A 36 30.14 18.34 -4.07
C ARG A 36 29.59 17.18 -4.90
N ASN A 37 28.45 17.37 -5.56
CA ASN A 37 27.75 16.31 -6.31
C ASN A 37 27.49 16.70 -7.76
N ARG A 38 28.18 16.03 -8.70
CA ARG A 38 28.01 16.25 -10.14
C ARG A 38 26.57 16.06 -10.63
N ALA A 39 25.84 15.08 -10.06
CA ALA A 39 24.45 14.80 -10.44
C ALA A 39 23.48 15.96 -10.14
N LEU A 40 23.83 16.89 -9.25
CA LEU A 40 23.00 18.04 -8.88
C LEU A 40 23.29 19.28 -9.75
N GLN A 41 24.43 19.31 -10.44
CA GLN A 41 24.88 20.48 -11.22
C GLN A 41 23.89 20.96 -12.30
N PRO A 42 23.19 20.07 -13.04
CA PRO A 42 22.26 20.48 -14.10
C PRO A 42 21.03 21.25 -13.61
N TYR A 43 20.74 21.27 -12.30
CA TYR A 43 19.53 21.87 -11.76
C TYR A 43 19.81 23.24 -11.13
N ASP A 44 19.16 24.28 -11.64
CA ASP A 44 19.35 25.66 -11.18
C ASP A 44 18.77 25.93 -9.79
N SER A 45 17.75 25.16 -9.39
CA SER A 45 17.07 25.32 -8.11
C SER A 45 16.56 23.99 -7.57
N LEU A 46 16.23 23.96 -6.27
CA LEU A 46 15.54 22.82 -5.65
C LEU A 46 14.18 22.52 -6.33
N ALA A 47 13.49 23.54 -6.83
CA ALA A 47 12.23 23.37 -7.55
C ALA A 47 12.45 22.63 -8.88
N ALA A 48 13.47 23.03 -9.65
CA ALA A 48 13.84 22.35 -10.90
C ALA A 48 14.28 20.90 -10.64
N LEU A 49 15.02 20.66 -9.56
CA LEU A 49 15.41 19.31 -9.16
C LEU A 49 14.21 18.45 -8.78
N LEU A 50 13.27 18.97 -7.99
CA LEU A 50 12.07 18.22 -7.60
C LEU A 50 11.15 17.93 -8.80
N ALA A 51 11.08 18.84 -9.77
CA ALA A 51 10.37 18.61 -11.02
C ALA A 51 10.95 17.44 -11.83
N ALA A 52 12.25 17.16 -11.72
CA ALA A 52 12.89 16.03 -12.38
C ALA A 52 12.44 14.65 -11.85
N PHE A 53 11.89 14.60 -10.63
CA PHE A 53 11.34 13.37 -10.05
C PHE A 53 9.93 13.04 -10.54
N ASP A 54 9.24 13.98 -11.18
CA ASP A 54 7.91 13.74 -11.73
C ASP A 54 7.94 12.63 -12.80
N ASP A 55 6.86 11.84 -12.87
CA ASP A 55 6.75 10.72 -13.82
C ASP A 55 6.65 11.23 -15.26
N ALA A 56 6.23 12.48 -15.47
CA ALA A 56 6.18 13.14 -16.77
C ALA A 56 7.55 13.65 -17.27
N ALA A 57 8.57 13.68 -16.41
CA ALA A 57 9.89 14.18 -16.79
C ALA A 57 10.64 13.17 -17.69
N PRO A 58 11.30 13.60 -18.78
CA PRO A 58 11.98 12.72 -19.74
C PRO A 58 13.28 12.09 -19.21
N LEU A 59 13.53 12.15 -17.90
CA LEU A 59 14.78 11.68 -17.30
C LEU A 59 14.86 10.16 -17.27
N SER A 60 16.04 9.62 -17.61
CA SER A 60 16.30 8.19 -17.49
C SER A 60 16.25 7.75 -16.02
N TYR A 61 15.85 6.50 -15.77
CA TYR A 61 15.82 5.94 -14.41
C TYR A 61 17.21 5.96 -13.74
N THR A 62 18.27 5.81 -14.54
CA THR A 62 19.66 5.89 -14.06
C THR A 62 20.05 7.28 -13.57
N ASP A 63 19.58 8.33 -14.25
CA ASP A 63 19.84 9.71 -13.83
C ASP A 63 19.07 10.06 -12.57
N LYS A 64 17.81 9.62 -12.47
CA LYS A 64 17.01 9.76 -11.24
C LYS A 64 17.71 9.08 -10.06
N GLU A 65 18.28 7.88 -10.26
CA GLU A 65 19.01 7.16 -9.20
C GLU A 65 20.30 7.89 -8.79
N ALA A 66 21.02 8.48 -9.75
CA ALA A 66 22.21 9.27 -9.46
C ALA A 66 21.89 10.51 -8.62
N ILE A 67 20.78 11.20 -8.91
CA ILE A 67 20.30 12.35 -8.13
C ILE A 67 19.88 11.90 -6.73
N LEU A 68 19.11 10.82 -6.62
CA LEU A 68 18.69 10.27 -5.33
C LEU A 68 19.90 9.90 -4.45
N GLN A 69 20.90 9.26 -5.02
CA GLN A 69 22.15 8.93 -4.33
C GLN A 69 22.90 10.17 -3.85
N ALA A 70 22.96 11.23 -4.67
CA ALA A 70 23.54 12.50 -4.25
C ALA A 70 22.79 13.13 -3.06
N LEU A 71 21.45 13.14 -3.10
CA LEU A 71 20.62 13.64 -1.99
C LEU A 71 20.83 12.84 -0.71
N LEU A 72 20.98 11.51 -0.80
CA LEU A 72 21.24 10.66 0.37
C LEU A 72 22.64 10.89 0.97
N ARG A 73 23.65 11.19 0.14
CA ARG A 73 24.98 11.57 0.64
C ARG A 73 24.92 12.88 1.41
N GLU A 74 24.23 13.88 0.85
CA GLU A 74 24.06 15.18 1.51
C GLU A 74 23.23 15.09 2.80
N HIS A 75 22.21 14.22 2.81
CA HIS A 75 21.44 13.92 4.03
C HIS A 75 22.35 13.37 5.15
N ARG A 76 23.34 12.54 4.82
CA ARG A 76 24.29 11.97 5.79
C ARG A 76 25.39 12.92 6.24
N SER A 77 25.73 13.94 5.45
CA SER A 77 26.92 14.78 5.69
C SER A 77 26.69 16.02 6.56
N GLY A 78 25.49 16.25 7.11
CA GLY A 78 25.32 17.24 8.19
C GLY A 78 24.22 18.29 8.04
N ALA A 79 23.27 18.13 7.11
CA ALA A 79 22.07 18.99 7.03
C ALA A 79 20.78 18.16 6.92
N ALA A 80 20.62 17.20 7.85
CA ALA A 80 19.58 16.18 7.79
C ALA A 80 18.17 16.78 7.60
N SER A 81 17.82 17.92 8.22
CA SER A 81 16.49 18.54 8.13
C SER A 81 16.09 18.95 6.71
N LEU A 82 16.94 19.71 6.01
CA LEU A 82 16.66 20.16 4.63
C LEU A 82 16.54 18.96 3.68
N TRP A 83 17.52 18.05 3.73
CA TRP A 83 17.56 16.93 2.80
C TRP A 83 16.45 15.91 3.08
N SER A 84 16.05 15.73 4.34
CA SER A 84 14.84 14.98 4.69
C SER A 84 13.60 15.60 4.07
N ALA A 85 13.42 16.92 4.19
CA ALA A 85 12.29 17.62 3.60
C ALA A 85 12.26 17.47 2.07
N VAL A 86 13.41 17.65 1.40
CA VAL A 86 13.55 17.45 -0.06
C VAL A 86 13.22 16.02 -0.46
N LEU A 87 13.70 15.01 0.29
CA LEU A 87 13.41 13.60 0.03
C LEU A 87 11.92 13.28 0.24
N VAL A 88 11.28 13.82 1.28
CA VAL A 88 9.83 13.68 1.51
C VAL A 88 9.03 14.29 0.36
N LEU A 89 9.44 15.46 -0.14
CA LEU A 89 8.79 16.10 -1.30
C LEU A 89 8.98 15.26 -2.58
N ALA A 90 10.20 14.76 -2.84
CA ALA A 90 10.49 13.92 -4.00
C ALA A 90 9.68 12.62 -4.00
N PHE A 91 9.47 12.02 -2.82
CA PHE A 91 8.68 10.79 -2.65
C PHE A 91 7.21 11.03 -2.28
N TYR A 92 6.75 12.29 -2.28
CA TYR A 92 5.37 12.62 -1.95
C TYR A 92 4.33 11.84 -2.77
N PRO A 93 4.46 11.69 -4.11
CA PRO A 93 3.50 10.92 -4.89
C PRO A 93 3.39 9.46 -4.42
N MET A 94 4.52 8.86 -4.02
CA MET A 94 4.58 7.50 -3.50
C MET A 94 3.89 7.38 -2.13
N LEU A 95 4.15 8.32 -1.22
CA LEU A 95 3.58 8.35 0.13
C LEU A 95 2.08 8.64 0.10
N SER A 96 1.65 9.62 -0.71
CA SER A 96 0.23 9.95 -0.92
C SER A 96 -0.52 8.77 -1.55
N GLY A 97 0.09 8.10 -2.54
CA GLY A 97 -0.45 6.88 -3.13
C GLY A 97 -0.59 5.75 -2.12
N LEU A 98 0.40 5.57 -1.24
CA LEU A 98 0.36 4.54 -0.19
C LEU A 98 -0.71 4.84 0.87
N SER A 99 -0.78 6.08 1.35
CA SER A 99 -1.79 6.55 2.31
C SER A 99 -3.22 6.32 1.81
N ARG A 100 -3.50 6.66 0.55
CA ARG A 100 -4.82 6.45 -0.08
C ARG A 100 -5.19 4.97 -0.24
N ARG A 101 -4.21 4.10 -0.42
CA ARG A 101 -4.43 2.65 -0.56
C ARG A 101 -4.63 1.94 0.77
N ILE A 102 -4.12 2.50 1.86
CA ILE A 102 -4.29 1.94 3.20
C ILE A 102 -5.70 2.30 3.70
N ARG A 103 -6.51 1.26 3.90
CA ARG A 103 -7.75 1.31 4.68
C ARG A 103 -7.47 0.61 6.00
N CYS A 104 -7.59 1.34 7.10
CA CYS A 104 -7.37 0.84 8.45
C CYS A 104 -8.31 1.59 9.36
N ASP A 105 -9.17 0.87 10.08
CA ASP A 105 -10.13 1.46 11.01
C ASP A 105 -9.55 1.65 12.41
N VAL A 106 -8.41 0.99 12.69
CA VAL A 106 -7.69 1.06 13.97
C VAL A 106 -6.95 2.40 14.13
N LEU A 107 -6.63 3.09 13.03
CA LEU A 107 -5.83 4.31 13.07
C LEU A 107 -6.58 5.51 12.51
N ARG A 108 -6.45 6.67 13.18
CA ARG A 108 -6.89 7.94 12.60
C ARG A 108 -5.98 8.29 11.42
N ARG A 109 -6.49 9.11 10.51
CA ARG A 109 -5.76 9.50 9.30
C ARG A 109 -4.47 10.27 9.59
N ASP A 110 -4.42 11.02 10.69
CA ASP A 110 -3.24 11.80 11.07
C ASP A 110 -2.12 10.89 11.58
N ASP A 111 -2.46 9.92 12.43
CA ASP A 111 -1.53 8.92 12.94
C ASP A 111 -0.94 8.08 11.79
N LEU A 112 -1.76 7.82 10.75
CA LEU A 112 -1.28 7.12 9.55
C LEU A 112 -0.27 7.99 8.78
N CYS A 113 -0.51 9.29 8.67
CA CYS A 113 0.42 10.21 8.02
C CYS A 113 1.75 10.26 8.78
N GLN A 114 1.70 10.33 10.11
CA GLN A 114 2.89 10.31 10.95
C GLN A 114 3.68 9.01 10.79
N MET A 115 3.02 7.85 10.92
CA MET A 115 3.66 6.55 10.74
C MET A 115 4.31 6.39 9.34
N LEU A 116 3.64 6.90 8.30
CA LEU A 116 4.19 6.88 6.94
C LEU A 116 5.48 7.69 6.81
N LEU A 117 5.52 8.87 7.43
CA LEU A 117 6.71 9.72 7.42
C LEU A 117 7.83 9.12 8.25
N GLU A 118 7.54 8.61 9.45
CA GLU A 118 8.51 7.95 10.31
C GLU A 118 9.15 6.76 9.60
N ALA A 119 8.34 5.86 9.04
CA ALA A 119 8.81 4.70 8.29
C ALA A 119 9.60 5.08 7.02
N PHE A 120 9.28 6.24 6.40
CA PHE A 120 10.03 6.73 5.25
C PHE A 120 11.39 7.30 5.66
N LEU A 121 11.43 8.12 6.70
CA LEU A 121 12.68 8.71 7.19
C LEU A 121 13.61 7.65 7.78
N GLU A 122 13.06 6.62 8.44
CA GLU A 122 13.81 5.44 8.85
C GLU A 122 14.43 4.72 7.64
N ALA A 123 13.65 4.49 6.57
CA ALA A 123 14.16 3.89 5.35
C ALA A 123 15.24 4.74 4.67
N VAL A 124 15.10 6.07 4.69
CA VAL A 124 16.11 7.02 4.20
C VAL A 124 17.41 6.89 5.00
N HIS A 125 17.30 6.81 6.32
CA HIS A 125 18.45 6.68 7.21
C HIS A 125 19.21 5.37 6.95
N SER A 126 18.49 4.26 6.81
CA SER A 126 19.05 2.92 6.58
C SER A 126 19.48 2.64 5.13
N ALA A 127 19.21 3.54 4.18
CA ALA A 127 19.46 3.29 2.76
C ALA A 127 20.95 3.07 2.44
N PRO A 128 21.30 2.11 1.57
CA PRO A 128 22.69 1.94 1.16
C PRO A 128 23.15 3.12 0.28
N VAL A 129 24.24 3.77 0.69
CA VAL A 129 24.85 4.92 -0.02
C VAL A 129 26.09 4.52 -0.82
N ALA A 130 26.59 3.29 -0.63
CA ALA A 130 27.77 2.77 -1.30
C ALA A 130 27.48 1.44 -2.03
N GLY A 131 27.84 1.40 -3.30
CA GLY A 131 28.19 0.17 -4.04
C GLY A 131 27.09 -0.89 -4.19
N GLY A 132 26.35 -0.84 -5.31
CA GLY A 132 25.71 -2.04 -5.86
C GLY A 132 24.30 -1.83 -6.40
N ARG A 133 24.16 -1.94 -7.73
CA ARG A 133 22.92 -2.00 -8.52
C ARG A 133 21.87 -0.95 -8.13
N ASN A 134 21.81 0.15 -8.88
CA ASN A 134 20.73 1.17 -9.00
C ASN A 134 19.33 0.67 -8.58
N ARG A 135 19.07 0.60 -7.28
CA ARG A 135 17.85 0.03 -6.69
C ARG A 135 17.39 0.86 -5.49
N THR A 136 17.88 2.08 -5.34
CA THR A 136 17.64 2.88 -4.15
C THR A 136 16.21 3.37 -4.08
N PHE A 137 15.59 3.73 -5.21
CA PHE A 137 14.15 4.01 -5.23
C PHE A 137 13.33 2.80 -4.81
N SER A 138 13.70 1.63 -5.34
CA SER A 138 13.02 0.36 -5.04
C SER A 138 13.19 -0.01 -3.57
N TYR A 139 14.40 0.18 -3.02
CA TYR A 139 14.71 -0.05 -1.62
C TYR A 139 13.87 0.87 -0.73
N LEU A 140 13.90 2.18 -0.93
CA LEU A 140 13.14 3.13 -0.12
C LEU A 140 11.65 2.80 -0.15
N ARG A 141 11.09 2.56 -1.34
CA ARG A 141 9.69 2.16 -1.49
C ARG A 141 9.36 0.87 -0.75
N LEU A 142 10.21 -0.15 -0.85
CA LEU A 142 9.96 -1.45 -0.23
C LEU A 142 10.14 -1.39 1.29
N ALA A 143 11.19 -0.74 1.77
CA ALA A 143 11.49 -0.59 3.19
C ALA A 143 10.40 0.20 3.91
N THR A 144 10.00 1.37 3.37
CA THR A 144 8.90 2.16 3.93
C THR A 144 7.61 1.35 4.00
N LYS A 145 7.23 0.68 2.90
CA LYS A 145 6.04 -0.20 2.91
C LYS A 145 6.16 -1.27 3.99
N ARG A 146 7.27 -2.00 4.04
CA ARG A 146 7.47 -3.09 4.99
C ARG A 146 7.32 -2.61 6.43
N SER A 147 7.91 -1.47 6.78
CA SER A 147 7.83 -0.87 8.11
C SER A 147 6.38 -0.48 8.45
N VAL A 148 5.72 0.29 7.59
CA VAL A 148 4.31 0.71 7.79
C VAL A 148 3.39 -0.49 8.00
N PHE A 149 3.45 -1.49 7.12
CA PHE A 149 2.58 -2.66 7.25
C PHE A 149 2.95 -3.55 8.45
N ALA A 150 4.21 -3.56 8.88
CA ALA A 150 4.59 -4.27 10.10
C ALA A 150 3.96 -3.61 11.33
N SER A 151 4.01 -2.28 11.41
CA SER A 151 3.37 -1.50 12.48
C SER A 151 1.85 -1.66 12.47
N LEU A 152 1.20 -1.58 11.30
CA LEU A 152 -0.25 -1.78 11.18
C LEU A 152 -0.67 -3.19 11.63
N ARG A 153 0.06 -4.24 11.23
CA ARG A 153 -0.23 -5.61 11.68
C ARG A 153 -0.06 -5.77 13.18
N ARG A 154 0.93 -5.10 13.78
CA ARG A 154 1.15 -5.13 15.23
C ARG A 154 -0.03 -4.49 15.95
N MET A 155 -0.43 -3.30 15.55
CA MET A 155 -1.57 -2.57 16.12
C MET A 155 -2.90 -3.32 15.96
N GLN A 156 -3.11 -3.99 14.82
CA GLN A 156 -4.29 -4.82 14.62
C GLN A 156 -4.34 -6.01 15.57
N ARG A 157 -3.22 -6.70 15.78
CA ARG A 157 -3.14 -7.81 16.74
C ARG A 157 -3.40 -7.34 18.17
N GLU A 158 -2.84 -6.18 18.53
CA GLU A 158 -3.08 -5.56 19.84
C GLU A 158 -4.56 -5.21 20.02
N ALA A 159 -5.20 -4.61 19.00
CA ALA A 159 -6.64 -4.30 19.04
C ALA A 159 -7.51 -5.57 19.12
N GLN A 160 -7.17 -6.62 18.37
CA GLN A 160 -7.87 -7.91 18.43
C GLN A 160 -7.69 -8.59 19.80
N ALA A 161 -6.49 -8.54 20.39
CA ALA A 161 -6.23 -9.10 21.72
C ALA A 161 -7.10 -8.42 22.81
N VAL A 162 -7.23 -7.10 22.74
CA VAL A 162 -8.09 -6.33 23.68
C VAL A 162 -9.59 -6.65 23.46
N GLN A 163 -10.02 -6.93 22.23
CA GLN A 163 -11.40 -7.35 21.95
C GLN A 163 -11.71 -8.76 22.49
N CYS A 164 -10.72 -9.65 22.55
CA CYS A 164 -10.87 -11.00 23.11
C CYS A 164 -10.95 -11.04 24.65
N GLU A 165 -10.63 -9.94 25.35
CA GLU A 165 -10.75 -9.85 26.82
C GLU A 165 -12.19 -9.51 27.30
N ALA A 166 -13.12 -9.19 26.39
CA ALA A 166 -14.55 -9.14 26.69
C ALA A 166 -15.18 -10.55 26.57
N PRO A 167 -15.86 -11.10 27.59
CA PRO A 167 -16.22 -12.50 27.59
C PRO A 167 -17.47 -12.77 26.76
N ALA A 168 -17.32 -13.52 25.67
CA ALA A 168 -18.31 -14.49 25.19
C ALA A 168 -17.59 -15.67 24.53
N PRO A 169 -18.05 -16.93 24.72
CA PRO A 169 -17.18 -18.09 24.67
C PRO A 169 -17.03 -18.60 23.23
N LEU A 170 -15.82 -18.47 22.67
CA LEU A 170 -15.40 -19.29 21.54
C LEU A 170 -14.25 -20.18 21.99
N ALA A 171 -14.62 -21.21 22.76
CA ALA A 171 -13.83 -22.41 22.81
C ALA A 171 -13.77 -23.02 21.40
N GLN A 172 -12.59 -23.50 21.02
CA GLN A 172 -12.31 -24.35 19.85
C GLN A 172 -12.11 -23.62 18.51
N CYS A 173 -10.92 -23.06 18.31
CA CYS A 173 -10.21 -23.22 17.03
C CYS A 173 -8.71 -23.25 17.32
N GLY A 174 -8.14 -24.45 17.17
CA GLY A 174 -6.80 -24.80 17.57
C GLY A 174 -5.70 -23.94 16.93
N GLU A 175 -4.71 -23.67 17.76
CA GLU A 175 -3.39 -23.18 17.38
C GLU A 175 -2.82 -23.99 16.21
N ARG A 176 -2.42 -23.31 15.13
CA ARG A 176 -1.31 -23.75 14.29
C ARG A 176 -0.49 -22.54 13.85
N LEU A 177 0.63 -22.38 14.55
CA LEU A 177 1.74 -21.53 14.19
C LEU A 177 2.42 -22.09 12.94
N ASP A 178 2.19 -21.49 11.77
CA ASP A 178 2.99 -21.80 10.59
C ASP A 178 4.08 -20.73 10.40
N GLY A 179 5.28 -21.12 10.78
CA GLY A 179 6.52 -20.52 10.31
C GLY A 179 6.80 -20.97 8.88
N ASP A 180 6.61 -20.08 7.91
CA ASP A 180 7.58 -19.92 6.84
C ASP A 180 7.48 -18.51 6.25
N GLY A 181 8.60 -17.79 6.31
CA GLY A 181 8.72 -16.34 6.11
C GLY A 181 8.93 -15.91 4.66
N ARG A 182 8.54 -16.71 3.66
CA ARG A 182 8.82 -16.38 2.25
C ARG A 182 7.56 -16.42 1.40
N GLY A 183 7.00 -15.24 1.14
CA GLY A 183 5.94 -15.07 0.15
C GLY A 183 4.93 -13.94 0.36
N ARG A 184 5.09 -13.08 1.37
CA ARG A 184 4.22 -11.89 1.54
C ARG A 184 4.59 -10.77 0.56
N LEU A 185 4.44 -11.03 -0.73
CA LEU A 185 4.29 -9.97 -1.73
C LEU A 185 2.81 -9.61 -1.77
N TRP A 186 2.47 -8.50 -1.08
CA TRP A 186 1.13 -7.92 -1.02
C TRP A 186 0.15 -8.76 -0.17
N PRO A 187 -0.61 -8.11 0.74
CA PRO A 187 -2.01 -7.99 0.37
C PRO A 187 -2.69 -6.68 0.81
N ASP A 188 -3.84 -6.46 0.19
CA ASP A 188 -4.94 -5.63 0.67
C ASP A 188 -5.03 -5.71 2.20
N ILE A 189 -4.92 -4.57 2.88
CA ILE A 189 -5.52 -4.42 4.21
C ILE A 189 -7.03 -4.34 3.94
N ARG A 190 -7.64 -5.49 3.67
CA ARG A 190 -9.03 -5.68 4.05
C ARG A 190 -8.99 -5.98 5.55
N PRO A 191 -9.85 -5.36 6.37
CA PRO A 191 -10.13 -5.96 7.67
C PRO A 191 -10.51 -7.42 7.41
N GLU A 192 -10.03 -8.34 8.24
CA GLU A 192 -10.75 -9.61 8.38
C GLU A 192 -12.18 -9.19 8.72
N SER A 193 -13.11 -9.37 7.76
CA SER A 193 -14.51 -9.08 7.99
C SER A 193 -14.93 -9.97 9.15
N THR A 194 -15.20 -9.36 10.30
CA THR A 194 -15.79 -10.03 11.46
C THR A 194 -17.24 -10.41 11.21
N ASP A 195 -17.81 -10.03 10.07
CA ASP A 195 -19.09 -10.55 9.61
C ASP A 195 -18.88 -12.00 9.19
N VAL A 196 -19.13 -12.91 10.12
CA VAL A 196 -19.56 -14.26 9.75
C VAL A 196 -20.87 -14.05 9.00
N LEU A 197 -20.80 -13.96 7.68
CA LEU A 197 -22.00 -14.00 6.85
C LEU A 197 -22.72 -15.31 7.19
N ASP A 198 -23.95 -15.21 7.65
CA ASP A 198 -24.81 -16.38 7.86
C ASP A 198 -24.92 -17.19 6.56
N GLU A 199 -25.20 -18.49 6.65
CA GLU A 199 -25.28 -19.37 5.47
C GLU A 199 -26.28 -18.84 4.42
N ASP A 200 -27.36 -18.21 4.87
CA ASP A 200 -28.36 -17.57 4.01
C ASP A 200 -27.81 -16.31 3.29
N ALA A 201 -26.96 -15.52 3.96
CA ALA A 201 -26.31 -14.37 3.38
C ALA A 201 -25.20 -14.79 2.39
N LEU A 202 -24.47 -15.87 2.71
CA LEU A 202 -23.51 -16.50 1.80
C LEU A 202 -24.20 -17.05 0.54
N GLY A 203 -25.38 -17.67 0.71
CA GLY A 203 -26.23 -18.13 -0.38
C GLY A 203 -26.70 -16.99 -1.27
N SER A 204 -27.24 -15.92 -0.66
CA SER A 204 -27.72 -14.73 -1.36
C SER A 204 -26.62 -14.04 -2.17
N LEU A 205 -25.42 -13.89 -1.58
CA LEU A 205 -24.27 -13.30 -2.27
C LEU A 205 -23.77 -14.18 -3.42
N SER A 206 -23.82 -15.50 -3.25
CA SER A 206 -23.46 -16.45 -4.31
C SER A 206 -24.45 -16.39 -5.47
N CYS A 207 -25.76 -16.34 -5.18
CA CYS A 207 -26.81 -16.15 -6.19
C CYS A 207 -26.63 -14.83 -6.95
N PHE A 208 -26.36 -13.73 -6.24
CA PHE A 208 -26.09 -12.42 -6.84
C PHE A 208 -24.88 -12.45 -7.80
N LEU A 209 -23.80 -13.13 -7.42
CA LEU A 209 -22.63 -13.28 -8.29
C LEU A 209 -22.93 -14.12 -9.54
N VAL A 210 -23.75 -15.17 -9.42
CA VAL A 210 -24.19 -15.98 -10.57
C VAL A 210 -25.09 -15.17 -11.49
N GLU A 211 -26.06 -14.42 -10.94
CA GLU A 211 -27.02 -13.63 -11.71
C GLU A 211 -26.33 -12.52 -12.52
N HIS A 212 -25.37 -11.82 -11.93
CA HIS A 212 -24.76 -10.64 -12.54
C HIS A 212 -23.39 -10.85 -13.16
N ALA A 213 -22.69 -11.92 -12.79
CA ALA A 213 -21.36 -12.23 -13.32
C ALA A 213 -21.20 -13.66 -13.84
N GLY A 214 -22.26 -14.49 -13.82
CA GLY A 214 -22.22 -15.88 -14.26
C GLY A 214 -21.82 -16.09 -15.72
N GLN A 215 -22.10 -15.14 -16.61
CA GLN A 215 -21.67 -15.20 -18.01
C GLN A 215 -20.14 -15.11 -18.19
N GLU A 216 -19.41 -14.60 -17.19
CA GLU A 216 -17.93 -14.51 -17.23
C GLU A 216 -17.23 -15.50 -16.28
N LEU A 217 -18.01 -16.26 -15.49
CA LEU A 217 -17.51 -17.15 -14.45
C LEU A 217 -17.91 -18.61 -14.74
N ASP A 218 -16.96 -19.40 -15.24
CA ASP A 218 -17.07 -20.87 -15.23
C ASP A 218 -17.15 -21.39 -13.78
N ASP A 219 -17.73 -22.58 -13.57
CA ASP A 219 -17.95 -23.17 -12.24
C ASP A 219 -16.69 -23.21 -11.35
N GLU A 220 -15.52 -23.53 -11.94
CA GLU A 220 -14.24 -23.53 -11.22
C GLU A 220 -13.79 -22.13 -10.78
N LYS A 221 -14.06 -21.11 -11.61
CA LYS A 221 -13.74 -19.72 -11.29
C LYS A 221 -14.71 -19.19 -10.23
N LEU A 222 -15.98 -19.55 -10.30
CA LEU A 222 -16.99 -19.19 -9.32
C LEU A 222 -16.66 -19.80 -7.95
N GLU A 223 -16.34 -21.09 -7.89
CA GLU A 223 -15.94 -21.77 -6.64
C GLU A 223 -14.72 -21.09 -6.00
N LEU A 224 -13.72 -20.75 -6.81
CA LEU A 224 -12.52 -20.04 -6.37
C LEU A 224 -12.84 -18.65 -5.81
N ILE A 225 -13.74 -17.90 -6.44
CA ILE A 225 -14.16 -16.57 -5.98
C ILE A 225 -14.99 -16.69 -4.70
N VAL A 226 -15.96 -17.61 -4.64
CA VAL A 226 -16.78 -17.85 -3.44
C VAL A 226 -15.88 -18.25 -2.27
N ALA A 227 -14.96 -19.19 -2.46
CA ALA A 227 -14.02 -19.59 -1.43
C ALA A 227 -13.20 -18.40 -0.90
N THR A 228 -12.66 -17.57 -1.78
CA THR A 228 -11.67 -16.54 -1.40
C THR A 228 -12.26 -15.18 -1.02
N THR A 229 -13.42 -14.82 -1.56
CA THR A 229 -14.01 -13.49 -1.39
C THR A 229 -15.27 -13.50 -0.53
N VAL A 230 -16.06 -14.56 -0.62
CA VAL A 230 -17.31 -14.72 0.12
C VAL A 230 -17.04 -15.43 1.45
N ARG A 231 -16.23 -16.50 1.43
CA ARG A 231 -15.83 -17.25 2.65
C ARG A 231 -14.51 -16.78 3.28
N GLY A 232 -13.80 -15.83 2.66
CA GLY A 232 -12.53 -15.32 3.17
C GLY A 232 -11.37 -16.32 3.21
N GLU A 233 -11.48 -17.46 2.52
CA GLU A 233 -10.46 -18.50 2.52
C GLU A 233 -9.18 -18.02 1.82
N ARG A 234 -8.01 -18.40 2.37
CA ARG A 234 -6.72 -18.10 1.74
C ARG A 234 -6.54 -18.98 0.50
N LEU A 235 -5.99 -18.42 -0.58
CA LEU A 235 -5.65 -19.17 -1.80
C LEU A 235 -4.80 -20.43 -1.54
N GLY A 236 -3.87 -20.36 -0.58
CA GLY A 236 -3.06 -21.52 -0.19
C GLY A 236 -3.90 -22.64 0.45
N THR A 237 -4.84 -22.27 1.33
CA THR A 237 -5.79 -23.20 1.95
C THR A 237 -6.72 -23.80 0.91
N TYR A 238 -7.25 -23.00 -0.01
CA TYR A 238 -8.07 -23.46 -1.12
C TYR A 238 -7.33 -24.48 -2.00
N VAL A 239 -6.10 -24.17 -2.41
CA VAL A 239 -5.27 -25.08 -3.22
C VAL A 239 -4.93 -26.35 -2.44
N HIS A 240 -4.68 -26.26 -1.14
CA HIS A 240 -4.39 -27.42 -0.31
C HIS A 240 -5.61 -28.34 -0.15
N ARG A 241 -6.80 -27.77 0.05
CA ARG A 241 -8.07 -28.49 0.12
C ARG A 241 -8.43 -29.12 -1.22
N ARG A 242 -8.23 -28.41 -2.32
CA ARG A 242 -8.59 -28.87 -3.68
C ARG A 242 -7.60 -29.90 -4.23
N TYR A 243 -6.33 -29.83 -3.82
CA TYR A 243 -5.25 -30.72 -4.26
C TYR A 243 -4.45 -31.31 -3.08
N PRO A 244 -5.09 -32.13 -2.22
CA PRO A 244 -4.46 -32.64 -1.00
C PRO A 244 -3.34 -33.64 -1.29
N SER A 245 -3.46 -34.41 -2.38
CA SER A 245 -2.57 -35.52 -2.74
C SER A 245 -1.30 -35.10 -3.50
N LEU A 246 -1.13 -33.81 -3.84
CA LEU A 246 -0.01 -33.37 -4.67
C LEU A 246 1.26 -33.05 -3.85
N PRO A 247 2.46 -33.39 -4.39
CA PRO A 247 3.74 -33.00 -3.80
C PRO A 247 3.90 -31.47 -3.67
N PRO A 248 4.68 -30.96 -2.70
CA PRO A 248 4.80 -29.53 -2.41
C PRO A 248 5.29 -28.70 -3.61
N GLN A 249 6.19 -29.25 -4.46
CA GLN A 249 6.68 -28.56 -5.66
C GLN A 249 5.62 -28.39 -6.74
N GLN A 250 4.78 -29.41 -6.96
CA GLN A 250 3.67 -29.35 -7.92
C GLN A 250 2.51 -28.50 -7.38
N ARG A 251 2.31 -28.49 -6.06
CA ARG A 251 1.35 -27.59 -5.41
C ARG A 251 1.74 -26.13 -5.58
N GLN A 252 3.03 -25.80 -5.56
CA GLN A 252 3.51 -24.44 -5.78
C GLN A 252 3.24 -23.94 -7.21
N SER A 253 3.43 -24.79 -8.23
CA SER A 253 3.12 -24.42 -9.62
C SER A 253 1.63 -24.22 -9.84
N ILE A 254 0.80 -25.06 -9.21
CA ILE A 254 -0.67 -24.91 -9.19
C ILE A 254 -1.08 -23.65 -8.45
N TYR A 255 -0.48 -23.36 -7.29
CA TYR A 255 -0.72 -22.13 -6.55
C TYR A 255 -0.45 -20.89 -7.40
N GLU A 256 0.67 -20.83 -8.12
CA GLU A 256 0.97 -19.70 -9.01
C GLU A 256 -0.02 -19.59 -10.18
N ARG A 257 -0.49 -20.72 -10.72
CA ARG A 257 -1.53 -20.74 -11.76
C ARG A 257 -2.87 -20.22 -11.22
N VAL A 258 -3.33 -20.77 -10.09
CA VAL A 258 -4.59 -20.40 -9.43
C VAL A 258 -4.56 -18.94 -8.98
N LYS A 259 -3.42 -18.44 -8.50
CA LYS A 259 -3.22 -17.02 -8.16
C LYS A 259 -3.37 -16.10 -9.37
N ARG A 260 -2.77 -16.45 -10.52
CA ARG A 260 -2.91 -15.68 -11.76
C ARG A 260 -4.35 -15.71 -12.27
N GLN A 261 -5.01 -16.86 -12.19
CA GLN A 261 -6.41 -17.03 -12.54
C GLN A 261 -7.31 -16.18 -11.64
N HIS A 262 -7.13 -16.29 -10.31
CA HIS A 262 -7.85 -15.49 -9.31
C HIS A 262 -7.76 -13.99 -9.56
N SER A 263 -6.54 -13.48 -9.81
CA SER A 263 -6.32 -12.06 -10.11
C SER A 263 -7.06 -11.60 -11.37
N ARG A 264 -7.03 -12.40 -12.44
CA ARG A 264 -7.73 -12.09 -13.71
C ARG A 264 -9.24 -12.15 -13.53
N THR A 265 -9.75 -13.17 -12.85
CA THR A 265 -11.17 -13.34 -12.56
C THR A 265 -11.69 -12.18 -11.71
N LEU A 266 -10.96 -11.76 -10.68
CA LEU A 266 -11.32 -10.59 -9.86
C LEU A 266 -11.32 -9.28 -10.65
N ALA A 267 -10.39 -9.12 -11.59
CA ALA A 267 -10.36 -7.93 -12.44
C ALA A 267 -11.58 -7.88 -13.38
N GLY A 268 -11.95 -9.01 -13.99
CA GLY A 268 -13.17 -9.14 -14.80
C GLY A 268 -14.43 -8.90 -13.98
N LEU A 269 -14.54 -9.54 -12.81
CA LEU A 269 -15.66 -9.37 -11.89
C LEU A 269 -15.88 -7.91 -11.49
N ARG A 270 -14.81 -7.17 -11.19
CA ARG A 270 -14.91 -5.74 -10.85
C ARG A 270 -15.46 -4.90 -12.00
N LEU A 271 -15.15 -5.26 -13.25
CA LEU A 271 -15.68 -4.58 -14.43
C LEU A 271 -17.14 -4.94 -14.69
N ALA A 272 -17.53 -6.19 -14.47
CA ALA A 272 -18.93 -6.61 -14.57
C ALA A 272 -19.80 -5.92 -13.50
N LEU A 273 -19.35 -5.95 -12.24
CA LEU A 273 -20.08 -5.36 -11.12
C LEU A 273 -20.10 -3.83 -11.14
N SER A 274 -19.12 -3.16 -11.74
CA SER A 274 -19.17 -1.69 -11.89
C SER A 274 -20.29 -1.24 -12.83
N ARG A 275 -20.64 -2.06 -13.83
CA ARG A 275 -21.79 -1.80 -14.73
C ARG A 275 -23.11 -1.93 -13.97
N VAL A 276 -23.24 -2.98 -13.16
CA VAL A 276 -24.43 -3.21 -12.32
C VAL A 276 -24.59 -2.10 -11.27
N HIS A 277 -23.49 -1.70 -10.62
CA HIS A 277 -23.48 -0.57 -9.70
C HIS A 277 -23.93 0.73 -10.39
N ALA A 278 -23.47 0.99 -11.62
CA ALA A 278 -23.89 2.17 -12.38
C ALA A 278 -25.38 2.14 -12.74
N GLN A 279 -25.94 0.96 -13.06
CA GLN A 279 -27.36 0.77 -13.35
C GLN A 279 -28.24 0.99 -12.10
N LEU A 280 -27.82 0.46 -10.95
CA LEU A 280 -28.54 0.63 -9.68
C LEU A 280 -28.51 2.09 -9.20
N SER A 281 -27.36 2.77 -9.28
CA SER A 281 -27.26 4.20 -8.92
C SER A 281 -28.06 5.12 -9.86
N ALA A 282 -28.23 4.75 -11.14
CA ALA A 282 -29.08 5.48 -12.09
C ALA A 282 -30.59 5.29 -11.81
N GLY A 283 -30.99 4.13 -11.28
CA GLY A 283 -32.36 3.86 -10.86
C GLY A 283 -32.76 4.62 -9.58
N GLU A 284 -31.86 4.73 -8.60
CA GLU A 284 -32.11 5.53 -7.38
C GLU A 284 -32.25 7.02 -7.66
N THR A 285 -31.51 7.55 -8.64
CA THR A 285 -31.62 8.96 -9.04
C THR A 285 -32.89 9.26 -9.83
N ALA A 286 -33.46 8.28 -10.53
CA ALA A 286 -34.77 8.41 -11.19
C ALA A 286 -35.95 8.36 -10.20
N LEU A 287 -35.83 7.62 -9.10
CA LEU A 287 -36.84 7.53 -8.03
C LEU A 287 -36.93 8.79 -7.15
N TYR A 288 -35.88 9.61 -7.11
CA TYR A 288 -35.87 10.91 -6.41
C TYR A 288 -36.17 12.12 -7.33
N ALA A 289 -36.37 11.89 -8.63
CA ALA A 289 -36.67 12.92 -9.62
C ALA A 289 -38.12 12.88 -10.15
N ALA A 290 -38.95 11.98 -9.62
CA ALA A 290 -40.40 11.89 -9.84
C ALA A 290 -41.15 12.37 -8.59
#